data_AF-A0A2W6A205-F1
#
_entry.id   AF-A0A2W6A205-F1
#
_cell.length_a   1.000
_cell.length_b   1.000
_cell.length_c   1.000
_cell.angle_alpha   90.00
_cell.angle_beta   90.00
_cell.angle_gamma   90.00
#
_symmetry.space_group_name_H-M   'P 1'
#
loop_
_entity.id
_entity.type
_entity.pdbx_description
1 polymer ?
#
loop_
_entity_poly.entity_id
_entity_poly.type
_entity_poly.pdbx_seq_one_letter_code
_entity_poly.pdbx_strand_id
1 'polypeptide(L)'
;MQFLTLALDCYFAAVLGIAGLAKLDAPAPFAATLRQQHLLPSWSVGTIGRLFPWLEITLAGALLSGIAAIRVATFTILIFAGFLVVQILLATKHGSDCGCYGAASPHRIEGASIGTAALLSGLAGTHLWLVAWAPAVDRPWRLIAGSCLGGIVGWLGWRIQRRRVASRRWQRLVASRSR
;
A
#
# COMPACT_ATOMS: atom_id res chain seq x y z
N MET A 1 -3.75 10.51 24.33
CA MET A 1 -4.17 10.69 22.92
C MET A 1 -2.98 10.73 21.96
N GLN A 2 -1.91 11.43 22.30
CA GLN A 2 -0.67 11.54 21.50
C GLN A 2 -0.01 10.19 21.10
N PHE A 3 0.13 9.24 22.02
CA PHE A 3 0.70 7.91 21.69
C PHE A 3 -0.19 7.11 20.73
N LEU A 4 -1.52 7.27 20.82
CA LEU A 4 -2.46 6.58 19.94
C LEU A 4 -2.38 7.13 18.51
N THR A 5 -2.29 8.45 18.34
CA THR A 5 -2.07 9.06 17.01
C THR A 5 -0.78 8.59 16.38
N LEU A 6 0.31 8.52 17.15
CA LEU A 6 1.58 8.03 16.62
C LEU A 6 1.52 6.52 16.29
N ALA A 7 0.88 5.71 17.13
CA ALA A 7 0.71 4.28 16.84
C ALA A 7 -0.05 4.07 15.52
N LEU A 8 -1.10 4.85 15.27
CA LEU A 8 -1.85 4.84 14.01
C LEU A 8 -1.02 5.37 12.83
N ASP A 9 -0.26 6.45 13.00
CA ASP A 9 0.67 6.96 11.98
C ASP A 9 1.69 5.87 11.58
N CYS A 10 2.31 5.21 12.55
CA CYS A 10 3.23 4.11 12.33
C CYS A 10 2.58 2.92 11.61
N TYR A 11 1.37 2.56 12.02
CA TYR A 11 0.60 1.47 11.42
C TYR A 11 0.29 1.78 9.95
N PHE A 12 -0.30 2.93 9.65
CA PHE A 12 -0.64 3.31 8.28
C PHE A 12 0.60 3.51 7.41
N ALA A 13 1.68 4.07 7.97
CA ALA A 13 2.94 4.19 7.25
C ALA A 13 3.53 2.81 6.89
N ALA A 14 3.48 1.84 7.81
CA ALA A 14 3.92 0.48 7.52
C ALA A 14 3.05 -0.17 6.42
N VAL A 15 1.71 -0.08 6.54
CA VAL A 15 0.78 -0.66 5.55
C VAL A 15 1.00 -0.04 4.16
N LEU A 16 0.99 1.29 4.05
CA LEU A 16 1.17 1.99 2.78
C LEU A 16 2.59 1.80 2.21
N GLY A 17 3.62 1.87 3.06
CA GLY A 17 5.01 1.69 2.64
C GLY A 17 5.28 0.29 2.09
N ILE A 18 4.81 -0.75 2.79
CA ILE A 18 4.95 -2.15 2.34
C ILE A 18 4.12 -2.37 1.08
N ALA A 19 2.88 -1.87 1.03
CA ALA A 19 2.02 -2.01 -0.14
C ALA A 19 2.58 -1.30 -1.38
N GLY A 20 3.14 -0.10 -1.22
CA GLY A 20 3.77 0.65 -2.31
C GLY A 20 5.04 -0.03 -2.80
N LEU A 21 5.90 -0.51 -1.90
CA LEU A 21 7.09 -1.28 -2.26
C LEU A 21 6.74 -2.55 -3.02
N ALA A 22 5.71 -3.29 -2.59
CA ALA A 22 5.26 -4.50 -3.28
C ALA A 22 4.79 -4.20 -4.72
N LYS A 23 4.13 -3.05 -4.95
CA LYS A 23 3.69 -2.64 -6.29
C LYS A 23 4.82 -2.15 -7.18
N LEU A 24 5.80 -1.43 -6.62
CA LEU A 24 7.07 -1.15 -7.32
C LEU A 24 7.85 -2.44 -7.61
N ASP A 25 7.64 -3.47 -6.78
CA ASP A 25 8.28 -4.75 -6.98
C ASP A 25 7.74 -5.52 -8.19
N ALA A 26 6.44 -5.40 -8.43
CA ALA A 26 5.77 -6.14 -9.50
C ALA A 26 4.88 -5.22 -10.35
N PRO A 27 5.46 -4.29 -11.13
CA PRO A 27 4.67 -3.29 -11.86
C PRO A 27 3.80 -3.92 -12.96
N ALA A 28 4.29 -4.98 -13.62
CA ALA A 28 3.54 -5.67 -14.67
C ALA A 28 2.31 -6.43 -14.11
N PRO A 29 2.45 -7.27 -13.05
CA PRO A 29 1.30 -7.85 -12.37
C PRO A 29 0.29 -6.81 -11.86
N PHE A 30 0.75 -5.72 -11.23
CA PHE A 30 -0.14 -4.67 -10.74
C PHE A 30 -0.92 -4.00 -11.87
N ALA A 31 -0.26 -3.65 -12.98
CA ALA A 31 -0.92 -3.09 -14.15
C ALA A 31 -1.88 -4.08 -14.83
N ALA A 32 -1.58 -5.39 -14.81
CA ALA A 32 -2.48 -6.42 -15.31
C ALA A 32 -3.76 -6.50 -14.46
N THR A 33 -3.62 -6.48 -13.12
CA THR A 33 -4.77 -6.41 -12.21
C THR A 33 -5.63 -5.18 -12.49
N LEU A 34 -5.03 -3.99 -12.63
CA LEU A 34 -5.77 -2.76 -12.95
C LEU A 34 -6.54 -2.84 -14.27
N ARG A 35 -5.98 -3.50 -15.30
CA ARG A 35 -6.69 -3.71 -16.58
C ARG A 35 -7.86 -4.68 -16.43
N GLN A 36 -7.66 -5.77 -15.68
CA GLN A 36 -8.68 -6.80 -15.46
C GLN A 36 -9.89 -6.27 -14.68
N GLN A 37 -9.70 -5.27 -13.81
CA GLN A 37 -10.84 -4.70 -13.08
C GLN A 37 -11.80 -3.89 -13.98
N HIS A 38 -11.38 -3.48 -15.18
CA HIS A 38 -12.16 -2.63 -16.10
C HIS A 38 -12.75 -1.36 -15.46
N LEU A 39 -12.17 -0.89 -14.35
CA LEU A 39 -12.60 0.31 -13.63
C LEU A 39 -11.93 1.58 -14.16
N LEU A 40 -10.75 1.43 -14.78
CA LEU A 40 -9.95 2.52 -15.31
C LEU A 40 -9.91 2.42 -16.83
N PRO A 41 -9.94 3.56 -17.55
CA PRO A 41 -9.77 3.55 -18.99
C PRO A 41 -8.36 3.08 -19.37
N SER A 42 -8.23 2.35 -20.49
CA SER A 42 -6.99 1.68 -20.91
C SER A 42 -5.78 2.63 -21.01
N TRP A 43 -6.00 3.88 -21.38
CA TRP A 43 -4.96 4.92 -21.47
C TRP A 43 -4.41 5.36 -20.10
N SER A 44 -5.20 5.27 -19.02
CA SER A 44 -4.78 5.74 -17.69
C SER A 44 -4.08 4.66 -16.87
N VAL A 45 -4.31 3.37 -17.16
CA VAL A 45 -3.78 2.25 -16.37
C VAL A 45 -2.25 2.29 -16.26
N GLY A 46 -1.55 2.62 -17.36
CA GLY A 46 -0.09 2.71 -17.36
C GLY A 46 0.46 3.87 -16.51
N THR A 47 -0.29 4.97 -16.39
CA THR A 47 0.10 6.13 -15.59
C THR A 47 -0.24 5.93 -14.12
N ILE A 48 -1.46 5.49 -13.82
CA ILE A 48 -1.91 5.19 -12.46
C ILE A 48 -1.08 4.06 -11.86
N GLY A 49 -0.81 3.00 -12.62
CA GLY A 49 0.02 1.88 -12.20
C GLY A 49 1.45 2.30 -11.79
N ARG A 50 1.96 3.40 -12.33
CA ARG A 50 3.27 3.97 -11.99
C ARG A 50 3.19 4.98 -10.85
N LEU A 51 2.19 5.87 -10.83
CA LEU A 51 2.10 6.94 -9.84
C LEU A 51 1.58 6.46 -8.48
N PHE A 52 0.66 5.51 -8.47
CA PHE A 52 0.00 5.04 -7.25
C PHE A 52 0.98 4.46 -6.21
N PRO A 53 1.98 3.63 -6.56
CA PRO A 53 2.96 3.13 -5.60
C PRO A 53 3.81 4.25 -4.97
N TRP A 54 4.17 5.27 -5.75
CA TRP A 54 4.91 6.43 -5.24
C TRP A 54 4.05 7.27 -4.30
N LEU A 55 2.76 7.41 -4.59
CA LEU A 55 1.81 8.07 -3.69
C LEU A 55 1.77 7.37 -2.33
N GLU A 56 1.65 6.04 -2.30
CA GLU A 56 1.62 5.25 -1.05
C GLU A 56 2.91 5.43 -0.22
N ILE A 57 4.08 5.36 -0.86
CA ILE A 57 5.38 5.54 -0.17
C ILE A 57 5.54 6.98 0.34
N THR A 58 5.12 7.97 -0.45
CA THR A 58 5.21 9.38 -0.06
C THR A 58 4.30 9.67 1.13
N LEU A 59 3.07 9.13 1.12
CA LEU A 59 2.15 9.22 2.25
C LEU A 59 2.70 8.54 3.49
N ALA A 60 3.33 7.36 3.35
CA ALA A 60 3.98 6.68 4.47
C ALA A 60 5.07 7.56 5.11
N GLY A 61 5.92 8.19 4.31
CA GLY A 61 6.93 9.15 4.81
C GLY A 61 6.29 10.38 5.47
N ALA A 62 5.23 10.92 4.88
CA ALA A 62 4.53 12.08 5.39
C ALA A 62 3.87 11.80 6.77
N LEU A 63 3.23 10.64 6.94
CA LEU A 63 2.65 10.18 8.22
C LEU A 63 3.69 10.16 9.33
N LEU A 64 4.89 9.64 9.05
CA LEU A 64 5.98 9.56 10.03
C LEU A 64 6.56 10.94 10.35
N SER A 65 6.64 11.83 9.36
CA SER A 65 7.14 13.20 9.56
C SER A 65 6.23 14.07 10.43
N GLY A 66 4.91 13.79 10.44
CA GLY A 66 3.90 14.63 11.10
C GLY A 66 3.64 15.97 10.41
N ILE A 67 4.23 16.20 9.23
CA ILE A 67 4.00 17.41 8.44
C ILE A 67 2.58 17.36 7.86
N ALA A 68 1.86 18.47 7.97
CA ALA A 68 0.50 18.61 7.43
C ALA A 68 -0.43 17.46 7.85
N ALA A 69 -0.36 17.04 9.12
CA ALA A 69 -1.00 15.83 9.64
C ALA A 69 -2.47 15.66 9.24
N ILE A 70 -3.28 16.73 9.27
CA ILE A 70 -4.68 16.69 8.83
C ILE A 70 -4.77 16.32 7.35
N ARG A 71 -4.02 16.99 6.47
CA ARG A 71 -4.01 16.70 5.02
C ARG A 71 -3.56 15.27 4.73
N VAL A 72 -2.50 14.84 5.40
CA VAL A 72 -1.98 13.47 5.25
C VAL A 72 -3.02 12.44 5.70
N ALA A 73 -3.65 12.65 6.86
CA ALA A 73 -4.71 11.78 7.35
C ALA A 73 -5.93 11.77 6.41
N THR A 74 -6.29 12.90 5.80
CA THR A 74 -7.34 12.98 4.76
C THR A 74 -6.98 12.13 3.54
N PHE A 75 -5.76 12.23 3.02
CA PHE A 75 -5.34 11.39 1.90
C PHE A 75 -5.31 9.90 2.26
N THR A 76 -4.89 9.55 3.49
CA THR A 76 -4.90 8.18 3.99
C THR A 76 -6.31 7.59 3.98
N ILE A 77 -7.32 8.29 4.52
CA ILE A 77 -8.70 7.81 4.47
C ILE A 77 -9.22 7.73 3.04
N LEU A 78 -8.89 8.69 2.16
CA LEU A 78 -9.33 8.64 0.76
C LEU A 78 -8.78 7.41 0.02
N ILE A 79 -7.53 7.01 0.28
CA ILE A 79 -6.95 5.81 -0.32
C ILE A 79 -7.69 4.55 0.15
N PHE A 80 -7.89 4.39 1.47
CA PHE A 80 -8.56 3.19 2.00
C PHE A 80 -10.05 3.14 1.63
N ALA A 81 -10.74 4.28 1.67
CA ALA A 81 -12.12 4.40 1.23
C ALA A 81 -12.25 4.10 -0.27
N GLY A 82 -11.32 4.61 -1.10
CA GLY A 82 -11.27 4.30 -2.52
C GLY A 82 -11.08 2.80 -2.77
N PHE A 83 -10.20 2.15 -2.02
CA PHE A 83 -10.02 0.69 -2.09
C PHE A 83 -11.27 -0.07 -1.68
N LEU A 84 -11.94 0.34 -0.60
CA LEU A 84 -13.21 -0.23 -0.16
C LEU A 84 -14.29 -0.11 -1.25
N VAL A 85 -14.46 1.08 -1.84
CA VAL A 85 -15.40 1.32 -2.94
C VAL A 85 -15.11 0.43 -4.13
N VAL A 86 -13.84 0.34 -4.55
CA VAL A 86 -13.41 -0.57 -5.62
C VAL A 86 -13.81 -2.00 -5.31
N GLN A 87 -13.55 -2.51 -4.09
CA GLN A 87 -13.92 -3.87 -3.73
C GLN A 87 -15.44 -4.11 -3.71
N ILE A 88 -16.23 -3.16 -3.21
CA ILE A 88 -17.71 -3.26 -3.24
C ILE A 88 -18.23 -3.29 -4.68
N LEU A 89 -17.71 -2.41 -5.55
CA LEU A 89 -18.09 -2.38 -6.97
C LEU A 89 -17.72 -3.68 -7.70
N LEU A 90 -16.62 -4.32 -7.33
CA LEU A 90 -16.21 -5.58 -7.94
C LEU A 90 -17.03 -6.76 -7.43
N ALA A 91 -17.32 -6.82 -6.13
CA ALA A 91 -18.17 -7.84 -5.52
C ALA A 91 -19.59 -7.82 -6.12
N THR A 92 -20.13 -6.63 -6.38
CA THR A 92 -21.45 -6.46 -7.00
C THR A 92 -21.48 -6.81 -8.50
N LYS A 93 -20.36 -6.67 -9.22
CA LYS A 93 -20.28 -6.93 -10.67
C LYS A 93 -19.91 -8.37 -11.05
N HIS A 94 -19.09 -9.06 -10.27
CA HIS A 94 -18.49 -10.34 -10.67
C HIS A 94 -18.82 -11.53 -9.74
N GLY A 95 -19.59 -11.31 -8.66
CA GLY A 95 -19.79 -12.34 -7.63
C GLY A 95 -18.50 -12.68 -6.87
N SER A 96 -18.56 -13.69 -6.00
CA SER A 96 -17.53 -14.05 -5.00
C SER A 96 -16.19 -14.59 -5.57
N ASP A 97 -16.05 -14.71 -6.90
CA ASP A 97 -14.89 -15.34 -7.56
C ASP A 97 -13.99 -14.31 -8.28
N CYS A 98 -13.72 -13.17 -7.64
CA CYS A 98 -12.78 -12.20 -8.16
C CYS A 98 -11.33 -12.63 -7.86
N GLY A 99 -10.63 -13.24 -8.83
CA GLY A 99 -9.20 -13.62 -8.76
C GLY A 99 -8.20 -12.44 -8.67
N CYS A 100 -8.45 -11.45 -7.81
CA CYS A 100 -7.69 -10.21 -7.69
C CYS A 100 -6.24 -10.40 -7.18
N TYR A 101 -5.91 -11.57 -6.64
CA TYR A 101 -4.56 -11.97 -6.25
C TYR A 101 -4.00 -13.01 -7.23
N GLY A 102 -3.42 -12.56 -8.33
CA GLY A 102 -2.69 -13.48 -9.23
C GLY A 102 -1.55 -14.20 -8.51
N ALA A 103 -1.43 -15.52 -8.74
CA ALA A 103 -0.36 -16.51 -8.47
C ALA A 103 0.50 -16.48 -7.17
N ALA A 104 0.54 -15.39 -6.41
CA ALA A 104 1.35 -15.23 -5.20
C ALA A 104 0.57 -15.55 -3.91
N SER A 105 -0.74 -15.75 -3.99
CA SER A 105 -1.56 -16.22 -2.87
C SER A 105 -2.82 -16.93 -3.39
N PRO A 106 -2.95 -18.26 -3.25
CA PRO A 106 -4.14 -19.00 -3.67
C PRO A 106 -5.28 -18.85 -2.65
N HIS A 107 -5.53 -17.65 -2.12
CA HIS A 107 -6.66 -17.41 -1.23
C HIS A 107 -7.84 -16.83 -1.99
N ARG A 108 -8.88 -17.66 -2.08
CA ARG A 108 -10.26 -17.36 -2.44
C ARG A 108 -10.70 -16.05 -1.76
N ILE A 109 -11.33 -15.13 -2.48
CA ILE A 109 -11.91 -13.93 -1.86
C ILE A 109 -13.18 -14.34 -1.12
N GLU A 110 -13.02 -14.80 0.11
CA GLU A 110 -14.09 -14.76 1.11
C GLU A 110 -14.24 -13.31 1.59
N GLY A 111 -15.44 -12.90 2.01
CA GLY A 111 -15.77 -11.51 2.39
C GLY A 111 -14.87 -10.81 3.43
N ALA A 112 -13.87 -11.53 3.96
CA ALA A 112 -12.77 -11.01 4.77
C ALA A 112 -11.99 -9.86 4.13
N SER A 113 -11.85 -9.77 2.79
CA SER A 113 -11.12 -8.66 2.16
C SER A 113 -11.89 -7.33 2.21
N ILE A 114 -13.22 -7.38 2.07
CA ILE A 114 -14.10 -6.21 2.22
C ILE A 114 -14.13 -5.79 3.68
N GLY A 115 -14.25 -6.76 4.61
CA GLY A 115 -14.18 -6.50 6.04
C GLY A 115 -12.87 -5.82 6.45
N THR A 116 -11.74 -6.28 5.90
CA THR A 116 -10.43 -5.65 6.15
C THR A 116 -10.37 -4.22 5.61
N ALA A 117 -10.86 -3.97 4.39
CA ALA A 117 -10.87 -2.63 3.82
C ALA A 117 -11.83 -1.68 4.58
N ALA A 118 -12.97 -2.18 5.06
CA ALA A 118 -13.90 -1.43 5.88
C ALA A 118 -13.28 -1.08 7.24
N LEU A 119 -12.61 -2.04 7.88
CA LEU A 119 -11.87 -1.82 9.13
C LEU A 119 -10.77 -0.77 8.94
N LEU A 120 -9.96 -0.88 7.87
CA LEU A 120 -8.90 0.09 7.57
C LEU A 120 -9.46 1.49 7.31
N SER A 121 -10.57 1.59 6.58
CA SER A 121 -11.24 2.86 6.32
C SER A 121 -11.79 3.48 7.61
N GLY A 122 -12.40 2.67 8.48
CA GLY A 122 -12.88 3.09 9.79
C GLY A 122 -11.75 3.57 10.69
N LEU A 123 -10.65 2.80 10.79
CA LEU A 123 -9.46 3.20 11.54
C LEU A 123 -8.84 4.50 10.99
N ALA A 124 -8.84 4.70 9.66
CA ALA A 124 -8.33 5.92 9.04
C ALA A 124 -9.24 7.13 9.36
N GLY A 125 -10.56 6.92 9.44
CA GLY A 125 -11.51 7.94 9.91
C GLY A 125 -11.30 8.31 11.37
N THR A 126 -11.14 7.32 12.24
CA THR A 126 -10.78 7.55 13.65
C THR A 126 -9.44 8.28 13.77
N HIS A 127 -8.45 7.94 12.93
CA HIS A 127 -7.17 8.63 12.90
C HIS A 127 -7.31 10.10 12.49
N LEU A 128 -8.03 10.40 11.41
CA LEU A 128 -8.31 11.78 10.98
C LEU A 128 -9.01 12.57 12.08
N TRP A 129 -10.01 11.96 12.73
CA TRP A 129 -10.70 12.57 13.86
C TRP A 129 -9.71 12.84 15.00
N LEU A 130 -8.92 11.86 15.44
CA LEU A 130 -7.92 12.08 16.49
C LEU A 130 -6.91 13.18 16.13
N VAL A 131 -6.42 13.24 14.89
CA VAL A 131 -5.47 14.28 14.45
C VAL A 131 -6.10 15.67 14.40
N ALA A 132 -7.41 15.78 14.11
CA ALA A 132 -8.11 17.05 14.11
C ALA A 132 -8.35 17.62 15.52
N TRP A 133 -8.45 16.75 16.52
CA TRP A 133 -8.83 17.13 17.89
C TRP A 133 -7.70 16.98 18.93
N ALA A 134 -6.62 16.25 18.62
CA ALA A 134 -5.51 16.04 19.54
C ALA A 134 -4.39 17.09 19.38
N PRO A 135 -3.78 17.56 20.49
CA PRO A 135 -2.61 18.42 20.43
C PRO A 135 -1.42 17.69 19.79
N ALA A 136 -0.63 18.41 18.99
CA ALA A 136 0.49 17.85 18.24
C ALA A 136 1.47 17.09 19.15
N VAL A 137 1.87 15.89 18.71
CA VAL A 137 2.95 15.09 19.30
C VAL A 137 4.27 15.85 19.16
N ASP A 138 5.12 15.75 20.18
CA ASP A 138 6.47 16.27 20.19
C ASP A 138 7.33 15.65 19.07
N ARG A 139 8.09 16.49 18.36
CA ARG A 139 8.92 16.09 17.21
C ARG A 139 9.94 14.95 17.45
N PRO A 140 10.58 14.76 18.62
CA PRO A 140 11.64 13.75 18.75
C PRO A 140 11.12 12.32 18.58
N TRP A 141 9.92 12.02 19.09
CA TRP A 141 9.36 10.67 19.00
C TRP A 141 8.99 10.28 17.56
N ARG A 142 8.57 11.26 16.74
CA ARG A 142 8.32 11.09 15.30
C ARG A 142 9.61 10.76 14.53
N LEU A 143 10.73 11.37 14.88
CA LEU A 143 12.03 11.09 14.25
C LEU A 143 12.54 9.68 14.57
N ILE A 144 12.37 9.23 15.82
CA ILE A 144 12.74 7.87 16.24
C ILE A 144 11.89 6.84 15.49
N ALA A 145 10.56 7.00 15.53
CA ALA A 145 9.64 6.12 14.83
C ALA A 145 9.90 6.11 13.31
N GLY A 146 10.14 7.27 12.73
CA GLY A 146 10.52 7.44 11.32
C GLY A 146 11.81 6.72 10.95
N SER A 147 12.83 6.79 11.80
CA SER A 147 14.12 6.13 11.57
C SER A 147 14.01 4.61 11.65
N CYS A 148 13.28 4.08 12.64
CA CYS A 148 13.05 2.64 12.78
C CYS A 148 12.23 2.08 11.60
N LEU A 149 11.12 2.72 11.25
CA LEU A 149 10.27 2.26 10.14
C LEU A 149 10.95 2.46 8.78
N GLY A 150 11.65 3.59 8.59
CA GLY A 150 12.46 3.82 7.39
C GLY A 150 13.55 2.75 7.23
N GLY A 151 14.21 2.36 8.31
CA GLY A 151 15.18 1.26 8.33
C GLY A 151 14.57 -0.09 7.95
N ILE A 152 13.39 -0.43 8.51
CA ILE A 152 12.68 -1.67 8.21
C ILE A 152 12.20 -1.71 6.76
N VAL A 153 11.56 -0.65 6.29
CA VAL A 153 11.05 -0.51 4.91
C VAL A 153 12.21 -0.52 3.91
N GLY A 154 13.29 0.21 4.20
CA GLY A 154 14.52 0.22 3.40
C GLY A 154 15.20 -1.15 3.33
N TRP A 155 15.30 -1.86 4.46
CA TRP A 155 15.87 -3.21 4.52
C TRP A 155 15.01 -4.22 3.75
N LEU A 156 13.67 -4.15 3.90
CA LEU A 156 12.75 -4.98 3.13
C LEU A 156 12.88 -4.72 1.63
N GLY A 157 12.92 -3.44 1.21
CA GLY A 157 13.15 -3.04 -0.18
C GLY A 157 14.48 -3.58 -0.72
N TRP A 158 15.57 -3.44 0.03
CA TRP A 158 16.88 -3.98 -0.33
C TRP A 158 16.87 -5.52 -0.46
N ARG A 159 16.23 -6.22 0.48
CA ARG A 159 16.11 -7.68 0.47
C ARG A 159 15.34 -8.16 -0.76
N ILE A 160 14.25 -7.47 -1.08
CA ILE A 160 13.43 -7.73 -2.27
C ILE A 160 14.25 -7.50 -3.54
N GLN A 161 14.97 -6.38 -3.62
CA GLN A 161 15.82 -6.06 -4.77
C GLN A 161 16.96 -7.06 -4.97
N ARG A 162 17.58 -7.55 -3.89
CA ARG A 162 18.57 -8.64 -3.96
C ARG A 162 17.98 -9.92 -4.57
N ARG A 163 16.75 -10.30 -4.20
CA ARG A 163 16.08 -11.47 -4.77
C ARG A 163 15.86 -11.32 -6.28
N ARG A 164 15.50 -10.12 -6.74
CA ARG A 164 15.34 -9.83 -8.18
C ARG A 164 16.63 -9.94 -8.98
N VAL A 165 17.73 -9.40 -8.44
CA VAL A 165 19.03 -9.50 -9.12
C VAL A 165 19.46 -10.96 -9.22
N ALA A 166 19.23 -11.74 -8.17
CA ALA A 166 19.50 -13.18 -8.16
C ALA A 166 18.64 -13.95 -9.18
N SER A 167 17.33 -13.67 -9.27
CA SER A 167 16.43 -14.36 -10.21
C SER A 167 16.73 -14.03 -11.67
N ARG A 168 17.01 -12.75 -11.99
CA ARG A 168 17.43 -12.33 -13.35
C ARG A 168 18.77 -12.94 -13.77
N ARG A 169 19.69 -13.15 -12.81
CA ARG A 169 20.96 -13.82 -13.07
C ARG A 169 20.75 -15.30 -13.38
N TRP A 170 19.88 -15.97 -12.62
CA TRP A 170 19.48 -17.35 -12.87
C TRP A 170 18.81 -17.55 -14.23
N GLN A 171 17.85 -16.70 -14.60
CA GLN A 171 17.17 -16.78 -15.90
C GLN A 171 18.15 -16.64 -17.08
N ARG A 172 19.14 -15.74 -16.97
CA ARG A 172 20.19 -15.59 -17.98
C ARG A 172 21.07 -16.82 -18.10
N LEU A 173 21.44 -17.45 -16.98
CA LEU A 173 22.25 -18.68 -16.96
C LEU A 173 21.50 -19.87 -17.56
N VAL A 174 20.20 -20.00 -17.30
CA VAL A 174 19.37 -21.05 -17.91
C VAL A 174 19.24 -20.83 -19.41
N ALA A 175 18.98 -19.59 -19.86
CA ALA A 175 18.87 -19.26 -21.28
C ALA A 175 20.19 -19.42 -22.06
N SER A 176 21.35 -19.31 -21.41
CA SER A 176 22.65 -19.59 -22.03
C SER A 176 22.98 -21.09 -22.11
N ARG A 177 22.32 -21.94 -21.31
CA ARG A 177 22.57 -23.39 -21.27
C ARG A 177 21.70 -24.19 -22.27
N SER A 178 20.71 -23.54 -22.86
CA SER A 178 19.78 -24.10 -23.85
C SER A 178 20.13 -23.74 -25.30
N ARG A 179 21.33 -23.21 -25.54
CA ARG A 179 21.94 -23.03 -26.87
C ARG A 179 23.15 -23.93 -26.98
#